data_AF-A0A958X787-F1
#
_entry.id   AF-A0A958X787-F1
#
_cell.length_a   1.000
_cell.length_b   1.000
_cell.length_c   1.000
_cell.angle_alpha   90.00
_cell.angle_beta   90.00
_cell.angle_gamma   90.00
#
_symmetry.space_group_name_H-M   'P 1'
#
loop_
_entity.id
_entity.type
_entity.pdbx_description
1 polymer ?
#
loop_
_entity_poly.entity_id
_entity_poly.type
_entity_poly.pdbx_seq_one_letter_code
_entity_poly.pdbx_strand_id
1 'polypeptide(L)'
;MRNFNENIISPAPIVMPSRAVQKPIEQVINDLERVYGADLYRAFEYPDFTSPVQHLTSSNWLKRANTVGINVRTLGDFWTIIPYAMTLPKAQNAIHLLPVFEPGVVSSLYGPCSWNINPEFYSNELAKLFPHQNSVEKQLALVVRLLHLMGKAVGFDVIPHVDRFAEPVLANPSYFEWIQRKNMEIINHDADLHQLIQSKIHNYLQKRDDGLRETEHFDNPVTFFHELPESKRLKIMFGEVTDYEGRLKRRIELVNELYAEGYETLPATMGPPYRGIEVNPDPSAKIVDQDGREWRDYRIIHPEKFSRVFGPLTRFKLYEPIDNNKDWALDFQRPVKPVWEYVCEHYHRVASEFDFDFMRGDMSHVQMRPGGVPSEPGEYYDLLGAVKQKIAIEKPYFGYFAESFLAPPNEMAYGDECDHLEASGADTTLGNLQSEPIGTPAFIQELSQYAKWLNTRKFAPNFTLMTADKDDPRFDKFYLKGNETRYFLGLFIADFPSYMGMGFECRDPHPQAAPNEHYSKLYV
;
A
#
# COMPACT_ATOMS: atom_id res chain seq x y z
N MET A 1 5.88 -17.33 -38.18
CA MET A 1 6.74 -18.09 -37.24
C MET A 1 8.07 -17.35 -37.14
N ARG A 2 8.20 -16.45 -36.15
CA ARG A 2 9.47 -15.77 -35.85
C ARG A 2 10.22 -16.61 -34.82
N ASN A 3 11.53 -16.67 -34.96
CA ASN A 3 12.46 -17.42 -34.10
C ASN A 3 12.10 -17.25 -32.61
N PHE A 4 11.71 -18.35 -31.97
CA PHE A 4 11.71 -18.47 -30.51
C PHE A 4 13.17 -18.38 -30.05
N ASN A 5 13.57 -17.20 -29.59
CA ASN A 5 14.90 -16.96 -29.04
C ASN A 5 15.13 -17.84 -27.81
N GLU A 6 16.30 -18.47 -27.74
CA GLU A 6 16.84 -19.27 -26.62
C GLU A 6 17.00 -18.48 -25.31
N ASN A 7 16.55 -17.22 -25.26
CA ASN A 7 16.71 -16.30 -24.14
C ASN A 7 15.57 -16.35 -23.10
N ILE A 8 14.59 -17.25 -23.23
CA ILE A 8 13.41 -17.30 -22.34
C ILE A 8 13.65 -18.12 -21.05
N ILE A 9 14.66 -19.00 -21.03
CA ILE A 9 14.88 -19.95 -19.93
C ILE A 9 15.87 -19.37 -18.92
N SER A 10 15.51 -19.40 -17.63
CA SER A 10 16.44 -19.07 -16.53
C SER A 10 17.63 -20.04 -16.57
N PRO A 11 18.89 -19.56 -16.43
CA PRO A 11 20.07 -20.43 -16.43
C PRO A 11 20.14 -21.36 -15.19
N ALA A 12 19.26 -21.18 -14.21
CA ALA A 12 19.18 -22.04 -13.03
C ALA A 12 18.33 -23.31 -13.31
N PRO A 13 18.64 -24.48 -12.69
CA PRO A 13 17.77 -25.64 -12.74
C PRO A 13 16.36 -25.26 -12.29
N ILE A 14 15.33 -25.81 -12.95
CA ILE A 14 13.92 -25.55 -12.62
C ILE A 14 13.67 -26.10 -11.21
N VAL A 15 13.75 -25.22 -10.21
CA VAL A 15 13.42 -25.49 -8.81
C VAL A 15 12.05 -24.89 -8.55
N MET A 16 11.15 -25.69 -7.97
CA MET A 16 9.85 -25.19 -7.53
C MET A 16 10.04 -24.04 -6.52
N PRO A 17 9.25 -22.96 -6.60
CA PRO A 17 9.36 -21.83 -5.68
C PRO A 17 9.38 -22.24 -4.20
N SER A 18 8.51 -23.17 -3.81
CA SER A 18 8.42 -23.70 -2.44
C SER A 18 9.71 -24.38 -1.95
N ARG A 19 10.55 -24.91 -2.85
CA ARG A 19 11.87 -25.46 -2.52
C ARG A 19 12.95 -24.40 -2.59
N ALA A 20 12.83 -23.43 -3.48
CA ALA A 20 13.81 -22.37 -3.63
C ALA A 20 13.90 -21.52 -2.36
N VAL A 21 12.76 -21.14 -1.79
CA VAL A 21 12.67 -20.33 -0.56
C VAL A 21 13.19 -21.06 0.69
N GLN A 22 13.39 -22.37 0.63
CA GLN A 22 13.95 -23.17 1.73
C GLN A 22 15.46 -23.39 1.62
N LYS A 23 16.11 -22.86 0.58
CA LYS A 23 17.56 -23.01 0.41
C LYS A 23 18.33 -22.24 1.49
N PRO A 24 19.39 -22.82 2.08
CA PRO A 24 20.29 -22.08 2.95
C PRO A 24 20.88 -20.85 2.25
N ILE A 25 21.08 -19.76 3.00
CA ILE A 25 21.58 -18.49 2.46
C ILE A 25 22.89 -18.66 1.69
N GLU A 26 23.83 -19.47 2.20
CA GLU A 26 25.10 -19.74 1.55
C GLU A 26 24.93 -20.39 0.18
N GLN A 27 23.93 -21.28 0.04
CA GLN A 27 23.62 -21.89 -1.24
C GLN A 27 23.02 -20.87 -2.22
N VAL A 28 22.14 -19.98 -1.74
CA VAL A 28 21.59 -18.90 -2.57
C VAL A 28 22.69 -17.97 -3.06
N ILE A 29 23.61 -17.56 -2.20
CA ILE A 29 24.77 -16.73 -2.57
C ILE A 29 25.63 -17.44 -3.63
N ASN A 30 25.97 -18.72 -3.42
CA ASN A 30 26.74 -19.49 -4.40
C ASN A 30 26.03 -19.60 -5.76
N ASP A 31 24.70 -19.76 -5.76
CA ASP A 31 23.91 -19.80 -6.99
C ASP A 31 23.88 -18.42 -7.68
N LEU A 32 23.79 -17.31 -6.93
CA LEU A 32 23.90 -15.96 -7.47
C LEU A 32 25.29 -15.66 -8.03
N GLU A 33 26.35 -16.05 -7.32
CA GLU A 33 27.74 -15.84 -7.73
C GLU A 33 28.03 -16.58 -9.05
N ARG A 34 27.49 -17.79 -9.21
CA ARG A 34 27.60 -18.55 -10.46
C ARG A 34 26.96 -17.82 -11.65
N VAL A 35 25.91 -17.04 -11.43
CA VAL A 35 25.16 -16.34 -12.48
C VAL A 35 25.71 -14.95 -12.76
N TYR A 36 26.04 -14.18 -11.71
CA TYR A 36 26.37 -12.76 -11.80
C TYR A 36 27.84 -12.44 -11.51
N GLY A 37 28.64 -13.40 -11.03
CA GLY A 37 30.06 -13.22 -10.76
C GLY A 37 30.34 -12.00 -9.87
N ALA A 38 31.27 -11.15 -10.31
CA ALA A 38 31.72 -9.98 -9.56
C ALA A 38 30.62 -8.92 -9.33
N ASP A 39 29.60 -8.85 -10.19
CA ASP A 39 28.53 -7.85 -10.05
C ASP A 39 27.64 -8.14 -8.83
N LEU A 40 27.58 -9.39 -8.36
CA LEU A 40 26.92 -9.74 -7.09
C LEU A 40 27.51 -8.94 -5.93
N TYR A 41 28.83 -8.99 -5.76
CA TYR A 41 29.50 -8.31 -4.66
C TYR A 41 29.41 -6.80 -4.78
N ARG A 42 29.35 -6.28 -6.01
CA ARG A 42 29.08 -4.86 -6.22
C ARG A 42 27.71 -4.45 -5.68
N ALA A 43 26.67 -5.25 -5.85
CA ALA A 43 25.34 -4.98 -5.28
C ALA A 43 25.32 -5.03 -3.74
N PHE A 44 26.20 -5.81 -3.12
CA PHE A 44 26.38 -5.85 -1.66
C PHE A 44 27.12 -4.61 -1.13
N GLU A 45 28.13 -4.13 -1.84
CA GLU A 45 29.04 -3.09 -1.37
C GLU A 45 28.68 -1.67 -1.81
N TYR A 46 28.16 -1.49 -3.02
CA TYR A 46 27.98 -0.18 -3.63
C TYR A 46 26.50 0.13 -3.89
N PRO A 47 25.99 1.30 -3.47
CA PRO A 47 24.61 1.71 -3.72
C PRO A 47 24.34 2.08 -5.18
N ASP A 48 25.37 2.23 -6.01
CA ASP A 48 25.27 2.70 -7.40
C ASP A 48 24.73 1.65 -8.39
N PHE A 49 24.13 0.56 -7.89
CA PHE A 49 23.49 -0.42 -8.76
C PHE A 49 22.15 0.13 -9.24
N THR A 50 22.07 0.46 -10.53
CA THR A 50 20.95 1.22 -11.09
C THR A 50 19.79 0.32 -11.52
N SER A 51 18.58 0.81 -11.30
CA SER A 51 17.36 0.27 -11.89
C SER A 51 17.47 -0.13 -13.37
N PRO A 52 16.85 -1.25 -13.80
CA PRO A 52 16.84 -1.69 -15.19
C PRO A 52 16.06 -0.75 -16.11
N VAL A 53 15.22 0.15 -15.56
CA VAL A 53 14.39 1.10 -16.31
C VAL A 53 14.89 2.54 -16.21
N GLN A 54 16.01 2.79 -15.52
CA GLN A 54 16.53 4.15 -15.28
C GLN A 54 16.82 4.93 -16.58
N HIS A 55 17.23 4.22 -17.63
CA HIS A 55 17.54 4.81 -18.93
C HIS A 55 16.31 5.32 -19.70
N LEU A 56 15.10 5.04 -19.21
CA LEU A 56 13.86 5.46 -19.84
C LEU A 56 13.47 6.87 -19.38
N THR A 57 12.79 7.60 -20.27
CA THR A 57 12.34 8.98 -20.00
C THR A 57 10.84 9.08 -19.74
N SER A 58 10.16 7.94 -19.56
CA SER A 58 8.73 7.89 -19.28
C SER A 58 8.34 6.59 -18.59
N SER A 59 7.23 6.62 -17.85
CA SER A 59 6.63 5.48 -17.16
C SER A 59 5.92 4.48 -18.07
N ASN A 60 5.92 4.70 -19.40
CA ASN A 60 5.20 3.86 -20.37
C ASN A 60 5.64 2.39 -20.38
N TRP A 61 6.82 2.06 -19.87
CA TRP A 61 7.28 0.68 -19.76
C TRP A 61 6.35 -0.17 -18.90
N LEU A 62 5.71 0.43 -17.89
CA LEU A 62 4.82 -0.28 -16.96
C LEU A 62 3.57 -0.82 -17.66
N LYS A 63 3.15 -0.19 -18.78
CA LYS A 63 2.04 -0.66 -19.65
C LYS A 63 2.31 -1.99 -20.34
N ARG A 64 3.53 -2.52 -20.23
CA ARG A 64 3.96 -3.80 -20.80
C ARG A 64 4.67 -4.69 -19.77
N ALA A 65 4.64 -4.30 -18.50
CA ALA A 65 5.30 -5.06 -17.45
C ALA A 65 4.45 -6.27 -17.07
N ASN A 66 5.14 -7.39 -16.83
CA ASN A 66 4.55 -8.57 -16.21
C ASN A 66 5.02 -8.60 -14.76
N THR A 67 4.11 -8.22 -13.88
CA THR A 67 4.40 -7.93 -12.48
C THR A 67 4.09 -9.13 -11.61
N VAL A 68 4.95 -9.41 -10.64
CA VAL A 68 4.67 -10.38 -9.57
C VAL A 68 4.53 -9.65 -8.24
N GLY A 69 3.36 -9.76 -7.62
CA GLY A 69 3.08 -9.22 -6.29
C GLY A 69 3.57 -10.16 -5.21
N ILE A 70 4.39 -9.66 -4.28
CA ILE A 70 4.99 -10.45 -3.21
C ILE A 70 4.55 -9.90 -1.86
N ASN A 71 3.85 -10.73 -1.08
CA ASN A 71 3.67 -10.50 0.36
C ASN A 71 4.90 -11.02 1.10
N VAL A 72 5.69 -10.11 1.67
CA VAL A 72 6.93 -10.47 2.39
C VAL A 72 6.63 -11.32 3.63
N ARG A 73 5.49 -11.11 4.31
CA ARG A 73 5.09 -11.93 5.46
C ARG A 73 4.96 -13.40 5.13
N THR A 74 4.45 -13.72 3.93
CA THR A 74 4.34 -15.10 3.47
C THR A 74 5.71 -15.76 3.27
N LEU A 75 6.75 -14.97 2.99
CA LEU A 75 8.14 -15.45 2.89
C LEU A 75 8.92 -15.37 4.21
N GLY A 76 8.48 -14.52 5.15
CA GLY A 76 9.08 -14.30 6.45
C GLY A 76 10.04 -13.10 6.49
N ASP A 77 10.97 -13.00 5.55
CA ASP A 77 11.94 -11.89 5.50
C ASP A 77 12.21 -11.38 4.07
N PHE A 78 12.87 -10.22 3.97
CA PHE A 78 13.23 -9.65 2.68
C PHE A 78 14.21 -10.53 1.88
N TRP A 79 15.14 -11.21 2.55
CA TRP A 79 16.15 -12.02 1.86
C TRP A 79 15.51 -13.15 1.05
N THR A 80 14.46 -13.76 1.59
CA THR A 80 13.75 -14.89 0.99
C THR A 80 13.06 -14.54 -0.33
N ILE A 81 12.90 -13.25 -0.64
CA ILE A 81 12.46 -12.75 -1.95
C ILE A 81 13.44 -13.16 -3.06
N ILE A 82 14.75 -13.17 -2.78
CA ILE A 82 15.78 -13.45 -3.79
C ILE A 82 15.68 -14.87 -4.35
N PRO A 83 15.71 -15.95 -3.54
CA PRO A 83 15.54 -17.29 -4.08
C PRO A 83 14.17 -17.50 -4.74
N TYR A 84 13.11 -16.82 -4.30
CA TYR A 84 11.81 -16.84 -5.01
C TYR A 84 11.95 -16.22 -6.40
N ALA A 85 12.52 -15.01 -6.50
CA ALA A 85 12.71 -14.30 -7.76
C ALA A 85 13.58 -15.08 -8.77
N MET A 86 14.50 -15.93 -8.30
CA MET A 86 15.32 -16.80 -9.16
C MET A 86 14.52 -17.89 -9.87
N THR A 87 13.31 -18.21 -9.38
CA THR A 87 12.40 -19.16 -10.04
C THR A 87 11.52 -18.52 -11.10
N LEU A 88 11.43 -17.18 -11.12
CA LEU A 88 10.57 -16.45 -12.04
C LEU A 88 11.18 -16.39 -13.45
N PRO A 89 10.41 -16.64 -14.52
CA PRO A 89 10.86 -16.43 -15.89
C PRO A 89 11.29 -14.97 -16.12
N LYS A 90 12.17 -14.76 -17.10
CA LYS A 90 12.56 -13.40 -17.52
C LYS A 90 11.38 -12.56 -18.00
N ALA A 91 10.33 -13.20 -18.52
CA ALA A 91 9.11 -12.52 -18.96
C ALA A 91 8.44 -11.74 -17.83
N GLN A 92 8.54 -12.19 -16.57
CA GLN A 92 8.10 -11.45 -15.39
C GLN A 92 9.19 -10.47 -14.98
N ASN A 93 9.13 -9.26 -15.52
CA ASN A 93 10.18 -8.26 -15.44
C ASN A 93 9.94 -7.20 -14.35
N ALA A 94 8.87 -7.31 -13.58
CA ALA A 94 8.58 -6.41 -12.47
C ALA A 94 8.18 -7.19 -11.21
N ILE A 95 8.57 -6.66 -10.06
CA ILE A 95 8.22 -7.16 -8.72
C ILE A 95 7.51 -6.04 -7.99
N HIS A 96 6.33 -6.31 -7.47
CA HIS A 96 5.60 -5.42 -6.58
C HIS A 96 5.70 -5.97 -5.16
N LEU A 97 6.37 -5.26 -4.27
CA LEU A 97 6.36 -5.57 -2.85
C LEU A 97 5.08 -4.98 -2.22
N LEU A 98 4.25 -5.85 -1.65
CA LEU A 98 3.12 -5.42 -0.81
C LEU A 98 3.61 -4.57 0.37
N PRO A 99 2.74 -3.88 1.11
CA PRO A 99 3.17 -2.84 2.04
C PRO A 99 4.26 -3.31 3.01
N VAL A 100 5.35 -2.54 3.07
CA VAL A 100 6.56 -2.88 3.83
C VAL A 100 6.65 -2.19 5.19
N PHE A 101 5.66 -1.37 5.53
CA PHE A 101 5.65 -0.54 6.73
C PHE A 101 5.19 -1.30 7.97
N GLU A 102 5.55 -0.80 9.16
CA GLU A 102 5.05 -1.33 10.44
C GLU A 102 3.51 -1.35 10.47
N PRO A 103 2.89 -2.50 10.78
CA PRO A 103 1.44 -2.64 10.73
C PRO A 103 0.72 -2.11 11.96
N GLY A 104 -0.56 -1.80 11.78
CA GLY A 104 -1.48 -1.27 12.79
C GLY A 104 -2.07 -2.27 13.79
N VAL A 105 -3.09 -1.81 14.53
CA VAL A 105 -3.65 -2.48 15.74
C VAL A 105 -4.18 -3.90 15.46
N VAL A 106 -4.62 -4.18 14.24
CA VAL A 106 -5.12 -5.51 13.84
C VAL A 106 -4.11 -6.30 12.99
N SER A 107 -2.84 -5.89 13.02
CA SER A 107 -1.78 -6.40 12.13
C SER A 107 -2.10 -6.26 10.63
N SER A 108 -3.05 -5.41 10.26
CA SER A 108 -3.40 -5.16 8.86
C SER A 108 -2.21 -4.57 8.12
N LEU A 109 -1.82 -5.24 7.03
CA LEU A 109 -0.74 -4.81 6.15
C LEU A 109 -1.02 -3.44 5.51
N TYR A 110 -2.31 -3.13 5.28
CA TYR A 110 -2.77 -1.89 4.64
C TYR A 110 -3.09 -0.75 5.62
N GLY A 111 -2.89 -0.98 6.92
CA GLY A 111 -2.96 0.06 7.95
C GLY A 111 -1.60 0.34 8.53
N PRO A 112 -0.71 1.11 7.87
CA PRO A 112 0.59 1.44 8.43
C PRO A 112 0.43 2.26 9.71
N CYS A 113 1.13 1.86 10.78
CA CYS A 113 1.12 2.59 12.04
C CYS A 113 2.26 3.60 12.17
N SER A 114 3.29 3.49 11.32
CA SER A 114 4.40 4.42 11.23
C SER A 114 4.94 4.44 9.79
N TRP A 115 5.92 5.31 9.53
CA TRP A 115 6.70 5.31 8.28
C TRP A 115 7.91 4.37 8.32
N ASN A 116 8.13 3.65 9.41
CA ASN A 116 9.26 2.75 9.54
C ASN A 116 9.00 1.46 8.75
N ILE A 117 10.07 0.83 8.29
CA ILE A 117 10.00 -0.49 7.67
C ILE A 117 9.75 -1.54 8.76
N ASN A 118 8.84 -2.47 8.51
CA ASN A 118 8.45 -3.48 9.50
C ASN A 118 9.65 -4.36 9.91
N PRO A 119 10.06 -4.35 11.19
CA PRO A 119 11.21 -5.14 11.66
C PRO A 119 10.99 -6.66 11.57
N GLU A 120 9.74 -7.12 11.42
CA GLU A 120 9.40 -8.52 11.14
C GLU A 120 10.16 -9.06 9.91
N PHE A 121 10.45 -8.22 8.92
CA PHE A 121 11.10 -8.62 7.67
C PHE A 121 12.63 -8.73 7.75
N TYR A 122 13.20 -8.60 8.95
CA TYR A 122 14.64 -8.68 9.17
C TYR A 122 15.16 -10.12 9.19
N SER A 123 16.10 -10.42 8.30
CA SER A 123 16.79 -11.71 8.26
C SER A 123 17.99 -11.74 9.19
N ASN A 124 17.86 -12.45 10.31
CA ASN A 124 18.97 -12.69 11.25
C ASN A 124 20.10 -13.53 10.62
N GLU A 125 19.75 -14.46 9.73
CA GLU A 125 20.73 -15.32 9.07
C GLU A 125 21.61 -14.52 8.10
N LEU A 126 21.00 -13.61 7.32
CA LEU A 126 21.75 -12.73 6.43
C LEU A 126 22.72 -11.84 7.21
N ALA A 127 22.27 -11.26 8.32
CA ALA A 127 23.11 -10.41 9.17
C ALA A 127 24.27 -11.17 9.85
N LYS A 128 24.12 -12.48 10.13
CA LYS A 128 25.23 -13.30 10.63
C LYS A 128 26.34 -13.48 9.59
N LEU A 129 25.97 -13.65 8.33
CA LEU A 129 26.91 -13.81 7.22
C LEU A 129 27.49 -12.46 6.76
N PHE A 130 26.68 -11.41 6.79
CA PHE A 130 27.07 -10.05 6.42
C PHE A 130 26.71 -9.06 7.54
N PRO A 131 27.59 -8.88 8.55
CA PRO A 131 27.31 -8.07 9.74
C PRO A 131 26.99 -6.59 9.50
N HIS A 132 27.27 -6.07 8.30
CA HIS A 132 26.91 -4.69 7.92
C HIS A 132 25.44 -4.57 7.51
N GLN A 133 24.76 -5.67 7.15
CA GLN A 133 23.32 -5.77 6.85
C GLN A 133 22.50 -5.89 8.14
N ASN A 134 22.78 -5.01 9.10
CA ASN A 134 22.31 -5.06 10.48
C ASN A 134 21.07 -4.23 10.78
N SER A 135 20.33 -3.81 9.76
CA SER A 135 19.02 -3.20 9.90
C SER A 135 18.10 -3.67 8.77
N VAL A 136 16.79 -3.57 8.98
CA VAL A 136 15.79 -4.05 8.03
C VAL A 136 15.76 -3.19 6.77
N GLU A 137 16.04 -1.90 6.87
CA GLU A 137 16.17 -0.95 5.76
C GLU A 137 17.36 -1.29 4.88
N LYS A 138 18.52 -1.61 5.47
CA LYS A 138 19.70 -2.03 4.71
C LYS A 138 19.45 -3.31 3.92
N GLN A 139 18.74 -4.26 4.53
CA GLN A 139 18.34 -5.50 3.86
C GLN A 139 17.33 -5.26 2.75
N LEU A 140 16.33 -4.39 2.94
CA LEU A 140 15.42 -3.98 1.86
C LEU A 140 16.19 -3.36 0.69
N ALA A 141 17.07 -2.39 0.97
CA ALA A 141 17.88 -1.73 -0.06
C ALA A 141 18.77 -2.74 -0.82
N LEU A 142 19.38 -3.70 -0.11
CA LEU A 142 20.15 -4.78 -0.73
C LEU A 142 19.28 -5.65 -1.64
N VAL A 143 18.10 -6.06 -1.18
CA VAL A 143 17.19 -6.90 -1.95
C VAL A 143 16.71 -6.19 -3.20
N VAL A 144 16.38 -4.90 -3.14
CA VAL A 144 16.03 -4.12 -4.34
C VAL A 144 17.19 -4.10 -5.34
N ARG A 145 18.43 -3.84 -4.90
CA ARG A 145 19.61 -3.87 -5.78
C ARG A 145 19.84 -5.24 -6.42
N LEU A 146 19.65 -6.32 -5.67
CA LEU A 146 19.77 -7.67 -6.21
C LEU A 146 18.65 -7.99 -7.22
N LEU A 147 17.42 -7.52 -6.99
CA LEU A 147 16.33 -7.64 -7.97
C LEU A 147 16.62 -6.83 -9.24
N HIS A 148 17.20 -5.64 -9.13
CA HIS A 148 17.69 -4.86 -10.28
C HIS A 148 18.79 -5.60 -11.04
N LEU A 149 19.74 -6.24 -10.34
CA LEU A 149 20.77 -7.09 -10.95
C LEU A 149 20.16 -8.27 -11.73
N MET A 150 19.04 -8.80 -11.25
CA MET A 150 18.25 -9.83 -11.93
C MET A 150 17.38 -9.29 -13.08
N GLY A 151 17.47 -7.98 -13.38
CA GLY A 151 16.72 -7.31 -14.43
C GLY A 151 15.24 -7.08 -14.10
N LYS A 152 14.88 -7.03 -12.82
CA LYS A 152 13.51 -6.79 -12.36
C LYS A 152 13.36 -5.34 -11.92
N ALA A 153 12.38 -4.62 -12.46
CA ALA A 153 11.95 -3.35 -11.87
C ALA A 153 11.21 -3.64 -10.56
N VAL A 154 11.38 -2.81 -9.53
CA VAL A 154 10.78 -3.05 -8.20
C VAL A 154 9.85 -1.91 -7.83
N GLY A 155 8.65 -2.23 -7.41
CA GLY A 155 7.68 -1.28 -6.92
C GLY A 155 7.19 -1.61 -5.53
N PHE A 156 6.52 -0.65 -4.92
CA PHE A 156 6.01 -0.73 -3.55
C PHE A 156 4.59 -0.17 -3.48
N ASP A 157 3.87 -0.51 -2.41
CA ASP A 157 2.53 0.03 -2.15
C ASP A 157 2.60 1.48 -1.64
N VAL A 158 1.80 2.34 -2.26
CA VAL A 158 1.48 3.70 -1.80
C VAL A 158 0.06 3.69 -1.28
N ILE A 159 -0.07 3.85 0.04
CA ILE A 159 -1.33 3.77 0.77
C ILE A 159 -1.83 5.19 1.10
N PRO A 160 -3.06 5.56 0.70
CA PRO A 160 -3.60 6.90 0.91
C PRO A 160 -4.25 7.11 2.29
N HIS A 161 -3.96 6.19 3.22
CA HIS A 161 -4.52 6.13 4.57
C HIS A 161 -3.51 5.44 5.50
N VAL A 162 -3.76 5.52 6.79
CA VAL A 162 -2.93 4.94 7.85
C VAL A 162 -3.82 4.23 8.88
N ASP A 163 -3.23 3.46 9.79
CA ASP A 163 -3.93 2.92 10.96
C ASP A 163 -4.56 4.05 11.77
N ARG A 164 -5.75 3.82 12.33
CA ARG A 164 -6.34 4.76 13.29
C ARG A 164 -5.37 4.94 14.46
N PHE A 165 -5.11 6.18 14.85
CA PHE A 165 -4.08 6.51 15.83
C PHE A 165 -2.67 5.98 15.50
N ALA A 166 -2.32 5.91 14.22
CA ALA A 166 -0.93 5.77 13.80
C ALA A 166 -0.05 6.88 14.40
N GLU A 167 1.24 6.65 14.51
CA GLU A 167 2.21 7.67 14.92
C GLU A 167 2.09 8.99 14.12
N PRO A 168 2.00 8.99 12.77
CA PRO A 168 1.77 10.22 12.00
C PRO A 168 0.46 10.94 12.36
N VAL A 169 -0.59 10.21 12.78
CA VAL A 169 -1.87 10.78 13.24
C VAL A 169 -1.68 11.54 14.53
N LEU A 170 -1.03 10.91 15.50
CA LEU A 170 -0.82 11.47 16.83
C LEU A 170 0.21 12.61 16.80
N ALA A 171 1.23 12.50 15.95
CA ALA A 171 2.26 13.53 15.77
C ALA A 171 1.76 14.73 14.95
N ASN A 172 0.75 14.57 14.09
CA ASN A 172 0.20 15.65 13.27
C ASN A 172 -1.35 15.62 13.27
N PRO A 173 -2.04 15.86 14.40
CA PRO A 173 -3.49 15.72 14.46
C PRO A 173 -4.25 16.59 13.45
N SER A 174 -3.69 17.74 13.06
CA SER A 174 -4.26 18.65 12.04
C SER A 174 -4.28 18.09 10.62
N TYR A 175 -3.53 17.02 10.35
CA TYR A 175 -3.50 16.37 9.02
C TYR A 175 -4.62 15.33 8.86
N PHE A 176 -5.44 15.13 9.89
CA PHE A 176 -6.49 14.13 9.94
C PHE A 176 -7.79 14.76 10.42
N GLU A 177 -8.91 14.13 10.04
CA GLU A 177 -10.22 14.49 10.55
C GLU A 177 -10.53 13.69 11.81
N TRP A 178 -11.20 14.32 12.77
CA TRP A 178 -11.51 13.71 14.07
C TRP A 178 -13.01 13.72 14.32
N ILE A 179 -13.46 12.76 15.12
CA ILE A 179 -14.81 12.71 15.67
C ILE A 179 -14.73 12.52 17.18
N GLN A 180 -15.76 12.99 17.88
CA GLN A 180 -16.02 12.63 19.27
C GLN A 180 -17.30 11.83 19.33
N ARG A 181 -17.21 10.63 19.90
CA ARG A 181 -18.32 9.71 20.07
C ARG A 181 -18.71 9.62 21.53
N LYS A 182 -20.01 9.55 21.79
CA LYS A 182 -20.57 9.14 23.08
C LYS A 182 -21.55 8.01 22.85
N ASN A 183 -21.18 6.81 23.29
CA ASN A 183 -21.95 5.59 23.05
C ASN A 183 -22.17 5.35 21.53
N MET A 184 -23.40 5.53 21.06
CA MET A 184 -23.84 5.26 19.69
C MET A 184 -23.97 6.53 18.83
N GLU A 185 -23.58 7.69 19.37
CA GLU A 185 -23.75 8.98 18.70
C GLU A 185 -22.41 9.66 18.48
N ILE A 186 -22.22 10.19 17.27
CA ILE A 186 -21.14 11.15 16.98
C ILE A 186 -21.65 12.51 17.46
N ILE A 187 -21.04 13.04 18.52
CA ILE A 187 -21.47 14.28 19.17
C ILE A 187 -20.66 15.50 18.74
N ASN A 188 -19.49 15.29 18.13
CA ASN A 188 -18.68 16.35 17.54
C ASN A 188 -17.92 15.80 16.32
N HIS A 189 -17.91 16.54 15.22
CA HIS A 189 -17.08 16.28 14.05
C HIS A 189 -16.63 17.61 13.40
N ASP A 190 -16.41 18.64 14.23
CA ASP A 190 -16.00 19.98 13.82
C ASP A 190 -14.66 19.95 13.07
N ALA A 191 -14.51 20.88 12.12
CA ALA A 191 -13.32 20.99 11.27
C ALA A 191 -12.01 21.18 12.07
N ASP A 192 -12.12 21.84 13.21
CA ASP A 192 -11.01 22.23 14.08
C ASP A 192 -10.88 21.37 15.35
N LEU A 193 -11.59 20.24 15.42
CA LEU A 193 -11.55 19.34 16.58
C LEU A 193 -10.13 18.88 16.92
N HIS A 194 -9.23 18.82 15.92
CA HIS A 194 -7.81 18.52 16.09
C HIS A 194 -7.09 19.43 17.09
N GLN A 195 -7.50 20.69 17.27
CA GLN A 195 -6.88 21.62 18.23
C GLN A 195 -7.07 21.15 19.69
N LEU A 196 -8.25 20.59 19.97
CA LEU A 196 -8.54 20.00 21.28
C LEU A 196 -7.73 18.72 21.49
N ILE A 197 -7.58 17.90 20.45
CA ILE A 197 -6.73 16.69 20.48
C ILE A 197 -5.28 17.05 20.75
N GLN A 198 -4.73 18.04 20.04
CA GLN A 198 -3.37 18.55 20.27
C GLN A 198 -3.19 19.00 21.72
N SER A 199 -4.16 19.73 22.27
CA SER A 199 -4.11 20.17 23.67
C SER A 199 -4.11 18.99 24.66
N LYS A 200 -4.87 17.92 24.37
CA LYS A 200 -4.91 16.70 25.20
C LYS A 200 -3.61 15.93 25.14
N ILE A 201 -3.07 15.71 23.93
CA ILE A 201 -1.78 15.05 23.74
C ILE A 201 -0.69 15.84 24.46
N HIS A 202 -0.62 17.16 24.27
CA HIS A 202 0.35 18.01 24.94
C HIS A 202 0.25 17.91 26.47
N ASN A 203 -0.97 18.01 27.04
CA ASN A 203 -1.19 17.87 28.47
C ASN A 203 -0.77 16.50 29.02
N TYR A 204 -1.01 15.42 28.27
CA TYR A 204 -0.54 14.09 28.63
C TYR A 204 1.00 14.03 28.64
N LEU A 205 1.65 14.53 27.58
CA LEU A 205 3.11 14.57 27.50
C LEU A 205 3.72 15.40 28.63
N GLN A 206 3.05 16.47 29.08
CA GLN A 206 3.44 17.30 30.22
C GLN A 206 3.27 16.63 31.59
N LYS A 207 2.54 15.52 31.68
CA LYS A 207 2.39 14.72 32.91
C LYS A 207 3.19 13.42 32.89
N ARG A 208 3.54 12.92 31.71
CA ARG A 208 4.29 11.67 31.55
C ARG A 208 5.72 11.81 32.08
N ASP A 209 6.18 10.83 32.85
CA ASP A 209 7.53 10.76 33.42
C ASP A 209 8.23 9.50 32.91
N ASP A 210 8.69 9.55 31.66
CA ASP A 210 9.35 8.42 30.98
C ASP A 210 10.78 8.75 30.52
N GLY A 211 11.32 9.89 30.94
CA GLY A 211 12.68 10.32 30.62
C GLY A 211 12.91 10.72 29.16
N LEU A 212 11.88 10.69 28.30
CA LEU A 212 11.98 11.09 26.88
C LEU A 212 11.83 12.59 26.65
N ARG A 213 11.58 13.36 27.71
CA ARG A 213 11.64 14.83 27.62
C ARG A 213 13.10 15.23 27.42
N GLU A 214 13.46 15.50 26.17
CA GLU A 214 14.67 16.24 25.86
C GLU A 214 14.67 17.59 26.60
N THR A 215 15.84 18.22 26.70
CA THR A 215 16.03 19.57 27.26
C THR A 215 15.33 20.69 26.46
N GLU A 216 14.45 20.35 25.50
CA GLU A 216 13.71 21.31 24.68
C GLU A 216 12.41 21.73 25.37
N HIS A 217 12.24 23.03 25.54
CA HIS A 217 11.06 23.62 26.15
C HIS A 217 9.93 23.72 25.11
N PHE A 218 8.83 22.99 25.33
CA PHE A 218 7.59 23.10 24.55
C PHE A 218 6.42 23.45 25.47
N ASP A 219 6.33 24.72 25.85
CA ASP A 219 5.40 25.19 26.88
C ASP A 219 3.93 25.14 26.46
N ASN A 220 3.65 25.06 25.15
CA ASN A 220 2.29 25.08 24.62
C ASN A 220 2.13 24.15 23.39
N PRO A 221 0.88 23.77 23.04
CA PRO A 221 0.62 22.89 21.90
C PRO A 221 1.10 23.44 20.56
N VAL A 222 1.06 24.77 20.35
CA VAL A 222 1.43 25.38 19.07
C VAL A 222 2.91 25.15 18.78
N THR A 223 3.77 25.45 19.75
CA THR A 223 5.21 25.20 19.64
C THR A 223 5.49 23.72 19.37
N PHE A 224 4.82 22.82 20.07
CA PHE A 224 5.03 21.39 19.88
C PHE A 224 4.62 20.91 18.47
N PHE A 225 3.41 21.24 18.00
CA PHE A 225 2.85 20.69 16.76
C PHE A 225 3.21 21.45 15.48
N HIS A 226 3.56 22.74 15.58
CA HIS A 226 3.79 23.58 14.41
C HIS A 226 5.21 24.13 14.27
N GLU A 227 5.97 24.22 15.36
CA GLU A 227 7.35 24.76 15.33
C GLU A 227 8.41 23.65 15.41
N LEU A 228 8.18 22.59 16.18
CA LEU A 228 9.10 21.45 16.20
C LEU A 228 9.05 20.65 14.89
N PRO A 229 10.17 20.10 14.42
CA PRO A 229 10.15 19.09 13.37
C PRO A 229 9.42 17.83 13.82
N GLU A 230 8.70 17.17 12.91
CA GLU A 230 7.98 15.93 13.20
C GLU A 230 8.92 14.83 13.72
N SER A 231 10.12 14.69 13.17
CA SER A 231 11.10 13.70 13.64
C SER A 231 11.42 13.84 15.13
N LYS A 232 11.45 15.07 15.66
CA LYS A 232 11.58 15.32 17.09
C LYS A 232 10.30 15.02 17.85
N ARG A 233 9.12 15.40 17.32
CA ARG A 233 7.84 15.03 17.92
C ARG A 233 7.72 13.53 18.08
N LEU A 234 8.03 12.75 17.05
CA LEU A 234 7.97 11.28 17.07
C LEU A 234 8.91 10.71 18.14
N LYS A 235 10.13 11.23 18.27
CA LYS A 235 11.06 10.83 19.34
C LYS A 235 10.54 11.18 20.73
N ILE A 236 10.03 12.39 20.94
CA ILE A 236 9.44 12.80 22.22
C ILE A 236 8.22 11.92 22.54
N MET A 237 7.34 11.66 21.57
CA MET A 237 6.11 10.91 21.79
C MET A 237 6.35 9.42 21.99
N PHE A 238 7.22 8.82 21.17
CA PHE A 238 7.32 7.38 21.03
C PHE A 238 8.72 6.82 21.29
N GLY A 239 9.78 7.62 21.37
CA GLY A 239 11.15 7.17 21.61
C GLY A 239 11.94 6.87 20.32
N GLU A 240 13.03 6.13 20.44
CA GLU A 240 13.89 5.76 19.30
C GLU A 240 13.24 4.67 18.42
N VAL A 241 13.53 4.69 17.12
CA VAL A 241 12.98 3.72 16.15
C VAL A 241 13.36 2.28 16.49
N THR A 242 14.55 2.08 17.08
CA THR A 242 15.03 0.75 17.49
C THR A 242 14.29 0.17 18.72
N ASP A 243 13.49 0.97 19.43
CA ASP A 243 12.71 0.55 20.60
C ASP A 243 11.26 0.25 20.22
N TYR A 244 11.06 -0.74 19.33
CA TYR A 244 9.75 -1.07 18.77
C TYR A 244 8.67 -1.28 19.85
N GLU A 245 8.94 -2.09 20.86
CA GLU A 245 8.01 -2.38 21.95
C GLU A 245 7.70 -1.15 22.80
N GLY A 246 8.71 -0.32 23.11
CA GLY A 246 8.51 0.91 23.85
C GLY A 246 7.68 1.93 23.06
N ARG A 247 7.90 2.04 21.75
CA ARG A 247 7.08 2.88 20.85
C ARG A 247 5.62 2.44 20.86
N LEU A 248 5.38 1.15 20.64
CA LEU A 248 4.03 0.57 20.64
C LEU A 248 3.33 0.83 21.97
N LYS A 249 4.00 0.59 23.10
CA LYS A 249 3.46 0.85 24.44
C LYS A 249 3.04 2.32 24.62
N ARG A 250 3.92 3.27 24.28
CA ARG A 250 3.62 4.71 24.40
C ARG A 250 2.50 5.16 23.46
N ARG A 251 2.40 4.57 22.26
CA ARG A 251 1.28 4.77 21.34
C ARG A 251 -0.03 4.30 21.97
N ILE A 252 -0.05 3.09 22.52
CA ILE A 252 -1.22 2.51 23.21
C ILE A 252 -1.67 3.38 24.39
N GLU A 253 -0.74 3.92 25.17
CA GLU A 253 -1.05 4.83 26.28
C GLU A 253 -1.75 6.11 25.80
N LEU A 254 -1.25 6.74 24.74
CA LEU A 254 -1.90 7.91 24.12
C LEU A 254 -3.28 7.59 23.56
N VAL A 255 -3.44 6.41 22.94
CA VAL A 255 -4.74 5.93 22.46
C VAL A 255 -5.72 5.83 23.61
N ASN A 256 -5.31 5.28 24.75
CA ASN A 256 -6.18 5.17 25.94
C ASN A 256 -6.69 6.53 26.41
N GLU A 257 -5.81 7.53 26.48
CA GLU A 257 -6.16 8.88 26.92
C GLU A 257 -7.22 9.53 26.01
N LEU A 258 -7.03 9.44 24.69
CA LEU A 258 -7.96 10.02 23.73
C LEU A 258 -9.28 9.23 23.67
N TYR A 259 -9.19 7.91 23.64
CA TYR A 259 -10.33 7.02 23.51
C TYR A 259 -11.25 7.07 24.74
N ALA A 260 -10.69 7.24 25.95
CA ALA A 260 -11.47 7.39 27.18
C ALA A 260 -12.44 8.60 27.15
N GLU A 261 -12.10 9.62 26.37
CA GLU A 261 -12.93 10.81 26.16
C GLU A 261 -13.78 10.76 24.87
N GLY A 262 -13.75 9.62 24.17
CA GLY A 262 -14.52 9.35 22.97
C GLY A 262 -13.90 9.90 21.69
N TYR A 263 -12.64 10.34 21.68
CA TYR A 263 -12.00 10.84 20.47
C TYR A 263 -11.50 9.71 19.59
N GLU A 264 -11.89 9.74 18.32
CA GLU A 264 -11.47 8.81 17.29
C GLU A 264 -11.16 9.58 16.00
N THR A 265 -10.24 9.09 15.19
CA THR A 265 -10.05 9.62 13.84
C THR A 265 -11.20 9.20 12.94
N LEU A 266 -11.55 10.04 11.97
CA LEU A 266 -12.56 9.72 10.98
C LEU A 266 -12.12 8.50 10.13
N PRO A 267 -12.91 7.42 10.06
CA PRO A 267 -12.55 6.24 9.29
C PRO A 267 -12.39 6.51 7.79
N ALA A 268 -11.53 5.72 7.14
CA ALA A 268 -11.44 5.68 5.69
C ALA A 268 -12.72 5.04 5.08
N THR A 269 -13.06 5.43 3.86
CA THR A 269 -14.25 4.98 3.15
C THR A 269 -13.96 4.69 1.68
N MET A 270 -14.79 3.88 1.06
CA MET A 270 -14.73 3.55 -0.37
C MET A 270 -16.12 3.53 -0.98
N GLY A 271 -16.20 3.93 -2.25
CA GLY A 271 -17.42 3.93 -3.03
C GLY A 271 -18.32 5.13 -2.71
N PRO A 272 -19.03 5.68 -3.71
CA PRO A 272 -20.09 6.64 -3.47
C PRO A 272 -21.15 6.14 -2.48
N PRO A 273 -21.69 7.01 -1.61
CA PRO A 273 -21.05 8.25 -1.17
C PRO A 273 -19.87 7.99 -0.23
N TYR A 274 -18.79 8.77 -0.40
CA TYR A 274 -17.55 8.60 0.39
C TYR A 274 -17.62 9.24 1.79
N ARG A 275 -18.70 9.93 2.12
CA ARG A 275 -18.82 10.73 3.36
C ARG A 275 -20.26 10.65 3.90
N GLY A 276 -20.45 11.06 5.14
CA GLY A 276 -21.70 10.88 5.88
C GLY A 276 -21.76 9.51 6.53
N ILE A 277 -21.26 9.42 7.77
CA ILE A 277 -21.20 8.18 8.53
C ILE A 277 -21.94 8.30 9.86
N GLU A 278 -22.36 7.15 10.38
CA GLU A 278 -22.90 6.99 11.72
C GLU A 278 -22.34 5.72 12.36
N VAL A 279 -22.40 5.62 13.69
CA VAL A 279 -21.98 4.41 14.42
C VAL A 279 -22.93 3.27 14.03
N ASN A 280 -22.39 2.10 13.69
CA ASN A 280 -23.21 0.95 13.32
C ASN A 280 -23.95 0.42 14.56
N PRO A 281 -25.30 0.44 14.59
CA PRO A 281 -26.09 -0.02 15.74
C PRO A 281 -26.09 -1.53 15.92
N ASP A 282 -25.62 -2.30 14.95
CA ASP A 282 -25.57 -3.76 15.04
C ASP A 282 -24.67 -4.20 16.21
N PRO A 283 -25.15 -5.08 17.12
CA PRO A 283 -24.32 -5.64 18.17
C PRO A 283 -23.10 -6.43 17.66
N SER A 284 -23.18 -7.03 16.47
CA SER A 284 -22.08 -7.77 15.83
C SER A 284 -20.99 -6.85 15.27
N ALA A 285 -21.30 -5.56 15.07
CA ALA A 285 -20.35 -4.53 14.67
C ALA A 285 -19.54 -3.97 15.86
N LYS A 286 -19.41 -4.76 16.94
CA LYS A 286 -18.64 -4.45 18.14
C LYS A 286 -17.55 -5.50 18.32
N ILE A 287 -16.31 -5.03 18.44
CA ILE A 287 -15.13 -5.87 18.72
C ILE A 287 -14.49 -5.36 20.00
N VAL A 288 -14.12 -6.28 20.89
CA VAL A 288 -13.31 -5.94 22.08
C VAL A 288 -11.88 -6.37 21.80
N ASP A 289 -10.94 -5.44 21.88
CA ASP A 289 -9.52 -5.76 21.69
C ASP A 289 -8.89 -6.42 22.93
N GLN A 290 -7.62 -6.81 22.81
CA GLN A 290 -6.85 -7.45 23.88
C GLN A 290 -6.67 -6.58 25.13
N ASP A 291 -6.82 -5.26 25.02
CA ASP A 291 -6.72 -4.30 26.12
C ASP A 291 -8.10 -3.95 26.71
N GLY A 292 -9.17 -4.60 26.22
CA GLY A 292 -10.54 -4.39 26.70
C GLY A 292 -11.26 -3.19 26.09
N ARG A 293 -10.73 -2.54 25.04
CA ARG A 293 -11.40 -1.41 24.37
C ARG A 293 -12.52 -1.92 23.47
N GLU A 294 -13.68 -1.29 23.56
CA GLU A 294 -14.84 -1.61 22.73
C GLU A 294 -14.82 -0.82 21.42
N TRP A 295 -14.27 -1.41 20.36
CA TRP A 295 -14.31 -0.81 19.04
C TRP A 295 -15.66 -1.07 18.38
N ARG A 296 -16.22 -0.03 17.75
CA ARG A 296 -17.43 -0.15 16.94
C ARG A 296 -17.14 0.24 15.51
N ASP A 297 -17.73 -0.51 14.58
CA ASP A 297 -17.71 -0.13 13.18
C ASP A 297 -18.68 1.02 12.92
N TYR A 298 -18.44 1.69 11.80
CA TYR A 298 -19.26 2.76 11.28
C TYR A 298 -19.93 2.30 9.98
N ARG A 299 -21.05 2.92 9.63
CA ARG A 299 -21.70 2.73 8.34
C ARG A 299 -21.97 4.07 7.68
N ILE A 300 -22.04 4.06 6.35
CA ILE A 300 -22.48 5.22 5.58
C ILE A 300 -23.99 5.40 5.78
N ILE A 301 -24.44 6.64 5.96
CA ILE A 301 -25.86 6.97 6.27
C ILE A 301 -26.78 6.61 5.08
N HIS A 302 -26.30 6.83 3.86
CA HIS A 302 -27.02 6.53 2.61
C HIS A 302 -26.14 5.65 1.70
N PRO A 303 -25.94 4.37 2.03
CA PRO A 303 -24.98 3.53 1.33
C PRO A 303 -25.52 3.09 -0.03
N GLU A 304 -24.63 3.04 -1.01
CA GLU A 304 -24.82 2.40 -2.31
C GLU A 304 -24.05 1.06 -2.37
N LYS A 305 -24.08 0.41 -3.53
CA LYS A 305 -23.56 -0.95 -3.75
C LYS A 305 -22.14 -1.17 -3.21
N PHE A 306 -21.22 -0.25 -3.49
CA PHE A 306 -19.81 -0.33 -3.11
C PHE A 306 -19.44 0.52 -1.89
N SER A 307 -20.40 1.20 -1.26
CA SER A 307 -20.17 1.96 -0.03
C SER A 307 -19.59 1.07 1.07
N ARG A 308 -18.39 1.37 1.53
CA ARG A 308 -17.72 0.67 2.63
C ARG A 308 -17.03 1.66 3.55
N VAL A 309 -16.98 1.32 4.84
CA VAL A 309 -16.20 2.03 5.86
C VAL A 309 -15.16 1.06 6.39
N PHE A 310 -13.92 1.52 6.49
CA PHE A 310 -12.81 0.74 7.03
C PHE A 310 -12.48 1.25 8.43
N GLY A 311 -13.13 0.70 9.45
CA GLY A 311 -13.01 1.14 10.84
C GLY A 311 -11.57 1.22 11.38
N PRO A 312 -10.66 0.28 11.03
CA PRO A 312 -9.26 0.35 11.47
C PRO A 312 -8.41 1.43 10.78
N LEU A 313 -8.89 2.02 9.67
CA LEU A 313 -8.09 2.89 8.82
C LEU A 313 -8.59 4.32 8.92
N THR A 314 -7.70 5.30 8.83
CA THR A 314 -8.04 6.72 8.75
C THR A 314 -7.36 7.38 7.57
N ARG A 315 -8.07 8.31 6.94
CA ARG A 315 -7.62 9.03 5.75
C ARG A 315 -7.05 10.39 6.11
N PHE A 316 -6.15 10.88 5.27
CA PHE A 316 -5.66 12.26 5.33
C PHE A 316 -6.77 13.29 5.08
N LYS A 317 -6.69 14.44 5.75
CA LYS A 317 -7.55 15.61 5.52
C LYS A 317 -7.04 16.38 4.29
N LEU A 318 -7.41 15.93 3.08
CA LEU A 318 -6.90 16.52 1.84
C LEU A 318 -7.55 17.85 1.46
N TYR A 319 -8.78 18.10 1.92
CA TYR A 319 -9.56 19.31 1.62
C TYR A 319 -10.21 19.86 2.88
N GLU A 320 -10.46 21.17 2.91
CA GLU A 320 -11.21 21.77 4.00
C GLU A 320 -12.69 21.38 3.93
N PRO A 321 -13.34 21.12 5.07
CA PRO A 321 -14.77 20.90 5.10
C PRO A 321 -15.55 22.21 4.89
N ILE A 322 -16.74 22.09 4.32
CA ILE A 322 -17.71 23.20 4.20
C ILE A 322 -18.47 23.36 5.51
N ASP A 323 -18.77 24.60 5.91
CA ASP A 323 -19.63 24.93 7.05
C ASP A 323 -19.32 24.13 8.33
N ASN A 324 -18.04 24.09 8.69
CA ASN A 324 -17.55 23.36 9.86
C ASN A 324 -17.94 21.85 9.85
N ASN A 325 -17.91 21.24 8.67
CA ASN A 325 -18.19 19.81 8.44
C ASN A 325 -19.62 19.37 8.84
N LYS A 326 -20.57 20.31 8.96
CA LYS A 326 -21.94 20.03 9.41
C LYS A 326 -22.66 18.95 8.58
N ASP A 327 -22.49 19.01 7.26
CA ASP A 327 -23.15 18.10 6.31
C ASP A 327 -22.15 17.15 5.62
N TRP A 328 -20.98 16.92 6.24
CA TRP A 328 -19.91 16.04 5.73
C TRP A 328 -19.30 16.43 4.39
N ALA A 329 -19.62 17.61 3.86
CA ALA A 329 -19.18 18.09 2.55
C ALA A 329 -17.76 18.68 2.60
N LEU A 330 -17.00 18.46 1.52
CA LEU A 330 -15.66 19.01 1.34
C LEU A 330 -15.66 20.13 0.30
N ASP A 331 -14.82 21.14 0.52
CA ASP A 331 -14.52 22.19 -0.45
C ASP A 331 -13.31 21.79 -1.30
N PHE A 332 -13.57 21.20 -2.47
CA PHE A 332 -12.53 20.78 -3.41
C PHE A 332 -11.75 21.94 -4.05
N GLN A 333 -12.12 23.21 -3.79
CA GLN A 333 -11.35 24.38 -4.17
C GLN A 333 -10.36 24.83 -3.08
N ARG A 334 -10.45 24.23 -1.88
CA ARG A 334 -9.60 24.54 -0.71
C ARG A 334 -8.81 23.31 -0.28
N PRO A 335 -7.79 22.88 -1.05
CA PRO A 335 -6.91 21.79 -0.65
C PRO A 335 -6.08 22.18 0.58
N VAL A 336 -5.88 21.24 1.50
CA VAL A 336 -5.01 21.41 2.67
C VAL A 336 -3.57 21.12 2.23
N LYS A 337 -2.94 22.07 1.54
CA LYS A 337 -1.64 21.87 0.86
C LYS A 337 -0.55 21.20 1.72
N PRO A 338 -0.36 21.56 3.02
CA PRO A 338 0.65 20.90 3.84
C PRO A 338 0.46 19.39 3.97
N VAL A 339 -0.79 18.90 3.91
CA VAL A 339 -1.10 17.45 3.98
C VAL A 339 -0.71 16.75 2.68
N TRP A 340 -0.98 17.38 1.53
CA TRP A 340 -0.57 16.86 0.23
C TRP A 340 0.96 16.78 0.13
N GLU A 341 1.63 17.87 0.48
CA GLU A 341 3.10 17.96 0.49
C GLU A 341 3.70 16.91 1.41
N TYR A 342 3.18 16.78 2.63
CA TYR A 342 3.60 15.78 3.60
C TYR A 342 3.57 14.35 3.04
N VAL A 343 2.43 13.91 2.48
CA VAL A 343 2.30 12.55 1.94
C VAL A 343 3.24 12.35 0.74
N CYS A 344 3.29 13.33 -0.17
CA CYS A 344 4.16 13.26 -1.35
C CYS A 344 5.65 13.17 -0.98
N GLU A 345 6.09 13.92 0.03
CA GLU A 345 7.49 13.92 0.49
C GLU A 345 7.88 12.62 1.20
N HIS A 346 6.98 12.02 1.99
CA HIS A 346 7.26 10.73 2.62
C HIS A 346 7.45 9.63 1.59
N TYR A 347 6.52 9.50 0.64
CA TYR A 347 6.64 8.49 -0.41
C TYR A 347 7.77 8.77 -1.40
N HIS A 348 8.08 10.04 -1.67
CA HIS A 348 9.28 10.40 -2.43
C HIS A 348 10.56 9.94 -1.74
N ARG A 349 10.68 10.18 -0.42
CA ARG A 349 11.83 9.72 0.36
C ARG A 349 12.00 8.20 0.29
N VAL A 350 10.93 7.44 0.51
CA VAL A 350 10.94 5.97 0.43
C VAL A 350 11.35 5.49 -0.97
N ALA A 351 10.76 6.07 -2.03
CA ALA A 351 11.09 5.71 -3.40
C ALA A 351 12.56 6.00 -3.77
N SER A 352 13.13 7.09 -3.24
CA SER A 352 14.52 7.46 -3.47
C SER A 352 15.50 6.68 -2.60
N GLU A 353 15.16 6.41 -1.33
CA GLU A 353 16.02 5.69 -0.38
C GLU A 353 16.26 4.24 -0.78
N PHE A 354 15.22 3.55 -1.28
CA PHE A 354 15.29 2.13 -1.66
C PHE A 354 15.42 1.90 -3.17
N ASP A 355 15.50 2.97 -3.96
CA ASP A 355 15.51 2.95 -5.43
C ASP A 355 14.31 2.23 -6.09
N PHE A 356 13.09 2.45 -5.60
CA PHE A 356 11.90 1.92 -6.25
C PHE A 356 11.63 2.59 -7.63
N ASP A 357 11.03 1.80 -8.53
CA ASP A 357 10.79 2.11 -9.94
C ASP A 357 9.34 2.42 -10.27
N PHE A 358 8.40 1.95 -9.45
CA PHE A 358 6.99 2.23 -9.59
C PHE A 358 6.27 2.11 -8.25
N MET A 359 5.04 2.61 -8.21
CA MET A 359 4.13 2.41 -7.11
C MET A 359 2.92 1.60 -7.55
N ARG A 360 2.39 0.77 -6.65
CA ARG A 360 1.00 0.34 -6.70
C ARG A 360 0.20 1.23 -5.76
N GLY A 361 -0.75 1.99 -6.29
CA GLY A 361 -1.57 2.88 -5.48
C GLY A 361 -2.80 2.13 -4.96
N ASP A 362 -2.81 1.86 -3.66
CA ASP A 362 -3.91 1.19 -2.97
C ASP A 362 -5.17 2.06 -2.97
N MET A 363 -6.34 1.43 -3.11
CA MET A 363 -7.64 2.09 -3.16
C MET A 363 -7.61 3.35 -4.04
N SER A 364 -7.41 3.20 -5.35
CA SER A 364 -7.08 4.33 -6.23
C SER A 364 -8.14 5.45 -6.34
N HIS A 365 -9.26 5.35 -5.63
CA HIS A 365 -10.38 6.30 -5.61
C HIS A 365 -10.49 7.05 -4.29
N VAL A 366 -9.52 7.91 -3.98
CA VAL A 366 -9.45 8.56 -2.67
C VAL A 366 -10.21 9.89 -2.68
N GLN A 367 -11.23 10.01 -1.81
CA GLN A 367 -12.00 11.25 -1.61
C GLN A 367 -12.47 11.89 -2.93
N MET A 368 -13.08 11.08 -3.80
CA MET A 368 -13.52 11.50 -5.13
C MET A 368 -14.56 12.64 -5.08
N ARG A 369 -14.54 13.49 -6.11
CA ARG A 369 -15.44 14.64 -6.25
C ARG A 369 -16.84 14.15 -6.67
N PRO A 370 -17.94 14.53 -5.99
CA PRO A 370 -19.30 14.14 -6.39
C PRO A 370 -19.69 14.53 -7.82
N GLY A 371 -19.07 15.58 -8.37
CA GLY A 371 -19.26 16.01 -9.76
C GLY A 371 -18.53 15.16 -10.80
N GLY A 372 -17.83 14.10 -10.40
CA GLY A 372 -17.03 13.25 -11.28
C GLY A 372 -15.64 13.81 -11.59
N VAL A 373 -15.07 13.35 -12.70
CA VAL A 373 -13.74 13.76 -13.18
C VAL A 373 -13.82 15.18 -13.76
N PRO A 374 -13.01 16.14 -13.27
CA PRO A 374 -13.00 17.49 -13.84
C PRO A 374 -12.39 17.47 -15.25
N SER A 375 -12.86 18.37 -16.11
CA SER A 375 -12.32 18.52 -17.48
C SER A 375 -10.84 18.89 -17.50
N GLU A 376 -10.39 19.64 -16.48
CA GLU A 376 -9.01 20.04 -16.26
C GLU A 376 -8.63 19.65 -14.82
N PRO A 377 -8.07 18.44 -14.60
CA PRO A 377 -7.59 18.04 -13.29
C PRO A 377 -6.38 18.88 -12.89
N GLY A 378 -6.48 19.55 -11.74
CA GLY A 378 -5.35 20.28 -11.15
C GLY A 378 -4.42 19.37 -10.33
N GLU A 379 -3.37 19.96 -9.78
CA GLU A 379 -2.37 19.28 -8.92
C GLU A 379 -3.01 18.55 -7.73
N TYR A 380 -4.04 19.14 -7.14
CA TYR A 380 -4.80 18.56 -6.02
C TYR A 380 -6.09 17.90 -6.51
N TYR A 381 -5.99 17.00 -7.50
CA TYR A 381 -7.11 16.18 -7.95
C TYR A 381 -7.10 14.81 -7.30
N ASP A 382 -5.96 14.11 -7.38
CA ASP A 382 -5.78 12.74 -6.91
C ASP A 382 -4.44 12.60 -6.16
N LEU A 383 -4.48 12.04 -4.94
CA LEU A 383 -3.31 11.96 -4.06
C LEU A 383 -2.21 11.04 -4.63
N LEU A 384 -2.60 9.92 -5.23
CA LEU A 384 -1.67 8.94 -5.78
C LEU A 384 -1.01 9.50 -7.04
N GLY A 385 -1.77 10.18 -7.89
CA GLY A 385 -1.25 10.97 -9.00
C GLY A 385 -0.25 12.05 -8.56
N ALA A 386 -0.53 12.76 -7.46
CA ALA A 386 0.39 13.75 -6.90
C ALA A 386 1.71 13.11 -6.39
N VAL A 387 1.63 11.96 -5.71
CA VAL A 387 2.82 11.18 -5.30
C VAL A 387 3.66 10.77 -6.51
N LYS A 388 3.03 10.21 -7.55
CA LYS A 388 3.72 9.86 -8.81
C LYS A 388 4.43 11.07 -9.40
N GLN A 389 3.73 12.21 -9.52
CA GLN A 389 4.28 13.43 -10.10
C GLN A 389 5.48 13.95 -9.31
N LYS A 390 5.41 13.92 -7.97
CA LYS A 390 6.52 14.31 -7.10
C LYS A 390 7.78 13.46 -7.36
N ILE A 391 7.63 12.14 -7.43
CA ILE A 391 8.75 11.22 -7.68
C ILE A 391 9.29 11.37 -9.12
N ALA A 392 8.39 11.60 -10.08
CA ALA A 392 8.74 11.71 -11.49
C ALA A 392 9.64 12.92 -11.83
N ILE A 393 9.75 13.91 -10.94
CA ILE A 393 10.70 15.03 -11.06
C ILE A 393 12.14 14.51 -11.13
N GLU A 394 12.48 13.51 -10.31
CA GLU A 394 13.81 12.89 -10.27
C GLU A 394 13.90 11.61 -11.09
N LYS A 395 12.79 10.86 -11.17
CA LYS A 395 12.69 9.59 -11.90
C LYS A 395 11.60 9.67 -12.98
N PRO A 396 11.84 10.24 -14.16
CA PRO A 396 10.82 10.37 -15.22
C PRO A 396 10.20 9.03 -15.66
N TYR A 397 10.87 7.91 -15.39
CA TYR A 397 10.41 6.55 -15.64
C TYR A 397 9.50 5.98 -14.53
N PHE A 398 9.28 6.68 -13.42
CA PHE A 398 8.56 6.13 -12.27
C PHE A 398 7.09 5.82 -12.60
N GLY A 399 6.72 4.55 -12.47
CA GLY A 399 5.40 4.03 -12.86
C GLY A 399 4.32 4.15 -11.79
N TYR A 400 3.06 4.21 -12.21
CA TYR A 400 1.89 4.10 -11.34
C TYR A 400 0.96 2.97 -11.82
N PHE A 401 0.91 1.90 -11.02
CA PHE A 401 -0.06 0.82 -11.11
C PHE A 401 -1.25 1.16 -10.20
N ALA A 402 -2.42 1.43 -10.77
CA ALA A 402 -3.62 1.71 -10.00
C ALA A 402 -4.30 0.41 -9.53
N GLU A 403 -4.54 0.29 -8.22
CA GLU A 403 -5.51 -0.67 -7.71
C GLU A 403 -6.93 -0.14 -7.93
N SER A 404 -7.42 -0.34 -9.16
CA SER A 404 -8.78 0.01 -9.53
C SER A 404 -9.45 -1.10 -10.36
N PHE A 405 -10.75 -1.25 -10.18
CA PHE A 405 -11.62 -2.08 -11.00
C PHE A 405 -12.32 -1.19 -12.03
N LEU A 406 -12.42 -1.67 -13.28
CA LEU A 406 -13.04 -0.95 -14.39
C LEU A 406 -14.56 -1.09 -14.31
N ALA A 407 -15.14 -0.55 -13.24
CA ALA A 407 -16.57 -0.60 -12.94
C ALA A 407 -17.36 0.42 -13.78
N PRO A 408 -18.70 0.25 -13.90
CA PRO A 408 -19.55 1.27 -14.54
C PRO A 408 -19.46 2.63 -13.81
N PRO A 409 -19.75 3.74 -14.52
CA PRO A 409 -19.72 5.07 -13.93
C PRO A 409 -20.59 5.20 -12.69
N ASN A 410 -20.08 5.90 -11.67
CA ASN A 410 -20.75 6.13 -10.39
C ASN A 410 -20.96 4.89 -9.50
N GLU A 411 -20.44 3.70 -9.86
CA GLU A 411 -20.53 2.53 -8.97
C GLU A 411 -19.40 2.48 -7.94
N MET A 412 -18.14 2.48 -8.40
CA MET A 412 -16.97 2.39 -7.52
C MET A 412 -16.36 3.76 -7.22
N ALA A 413 -16.49 4.70 -8.15
CA ALA A 413 -16.03 6.08 -8.05
C ALA A 413 -17.06 7.02 -8.67
N TYR A 414 -17.04 8.31 -8.28
CA TYR A 414 -17.84 9.32 -8.96
C TYR A 414 -17.30 9.57 -10.38
N GLY A 415 -18.18 9.56 -11.38
CA GLY A 415 -17.82 9.73 -12.79
C GLY A 415 -17.38 8.43 -13.47
N ASP A 416 -16.71 8.56 -14.63
CA ASP A 416 -16.18 7.43 -15.40
C ASP A 416 -14.79 7.02 -14.89
N GLU A 417 -14.61 5.72 -14.71
CA GLU A 417 -13.38 5.16 -14.16
C GLU A 417 -12.17 5.34 -15.08
N CYS A 418 -12.37 5.16 -16.40
CA CYS A 418 -11.27 5.32 -17.35
C CYS A 418 -10.79 6.77 -17.38
N ASP A 419 -11.73 7.73 -17.33
CA ASP A 419 -11.40 9.15 -17.28
C ASP A 419 -10.65 9.51 -15.99
N HIS A 420 -11.01 8.90 -14.86
CA HIS A 420 -10.29 9.07 -13.58
C HIS A 420 -8.84 8.55 -13.68
N LEU A 421 -8.64 7.33 -14.21
CA LEU A 421 -7.30 6.75 -14.39
C LEU A 421 -6.40 7.59 -15.29
N GLU A 422 -6.95 8.21 -16.33
CA GLU A 422 -6.20 9.15 -17.17
C GLU A 422 -5.87 10.45 -16.44
N ALA A 423 -6.81 10.97 -15.64
CA ALA A 423 -6.65 12.19 -14.87
C ALA A 423 -5.67 12.06 -13.69
N SER A 424 -5.62 10.89 -13.04
CA SER A 424 -4.64 10.57 -11.98
C SER A 424 -3.26 10.20 -12.56
N GLY A 425 -3.16 9.98 -13.88
CA GLY A 425 -1.92 9.64 -14.56
C GLY A 425 -1.47 8.20 -14.32
N ALA A 426 -2.40 7.28 -14.05
CA ALA A 426 -2.10 5.85 -13.96
C ALA A 426 -1.55 5.31 -15.28
N ASP A 427 -0.50 4.48 -15.21
CA ASP A 427 0.05 3.81 -16.39
C ASP A 427 -0.70 2.52 -16.68
N THR A 428 -1.01 1.75 -15.65
CA THR A 428 -1.74 0.50 -15.73
C THR A 428 -2.75 0.41 -14.59
N THR A 429 -3.81 -0.38 -14.75
CA THR A 429 -4.80 -0.63 -13.69
C THR A 429 -5.03 -2.13 -13.50
N LEU A 430 -5.35 -2.54 -12.27
CA LEU A 430 -5.59 -3.92 -11.88
C LEU A 430 -6.67 -4.60 -12.75
N GLY A 431 -7.79 -3.93 -12.95
CA GLY A 431 -8.90 -4.44 -13.74
C GLY A 431 -9.67 -5.62 -13.11
N ASN A 432 -10.62 -6.12 -13.90
CA ASN A 432 -11.71 -7.02 -13.55
C ASN A 432 -11.50 -8.47 -14.00
N LEU A 433 -10.58 -8.74 -14.95
CA LEU A 433 -10.45 -10.08 -15.56
C LEU A 433 -10.17 -11.20 -14.55
N GLN A 434 -9.54 -10.87 -13.43
CA GLN A 434 -9.31 -11.80 -12.32
C GLN A 434 -10.61 -12.35 -11.70
N SER A 435 -11.73 -11.66 -11.82
CA SER A 435 -13.02 -12.05 -11.23
C SER A 435 -13.88 -12.90 -12.17
N GLU A 436 -13.45 -13.12 -13.43
CA GLU A 436 -14.22 -13.82 -14.45
C GLU A 436 -13.54 -15.12 -14.91
N PRO A 437 -14.22 -16.29 -14.91
CA PRO A 437 -13.63 -17.53 -15.38
C PRO A 437 -13.27 -17.48 -16.88
N ILE A 438 -12.11 -18.04 -17.22
CA ILE A 438 -11.63 -18.09 -18.61
C ILE A 438 -12.58 -18.87 -19.52
N GLY A 439 -12.78 -18.34 -20.72
CA GLY A 439 -13.58 -18.97 -21.79
C GLY A 439 -15.08 -18.73 -21.67
N THR A 440 -15.53 -17.99 -20.64
CA THR A 440 -16.92 -17.52 -20.56
C THR A 440 -17.16 -16.37 -21.56
N PRO A 441 -18.41 -16.15 -22.01
CA PRO A 441 -18.73 -14.98 -22.84
C PRO A 441 -18.36 -13.65 -22.17
N ALA A 442 -18.54 -13.54 -20.85
CA ALA A 442 -18.17 -12.35 -20.07
C ALA A 442 -16.66 -12.09 -20.13
N PHE A 443 -15.83 -13.12 -19.91
CA PHE A 443 -14.38 -12.99 -20.02
C PHE A 443 -13.93 -12.52 -21.42
N ILE A 444 -14.52 -13.08 -22.49
CA ILE A 444 -14.17 -12.69 -23.86
C ILE A 444 -14.60 -11.26 -24.19
N GLN A 445 -15.79 -10.85 -23.70
CA GLN A 445 -16.27 -9.47 -23.86
C GLN A 445 -15.36 -8.48 -23.13
N GLU A 446 -14.99 -8.77 -21.88
CA GLU A 446 -14.10 -7.93 -21.08
C GLU A 446 -12.71 -7.84 -21.72
N LEU A 447 -12.14 -8.96 -22.17
CA LEU A 447 -10.84 -8.97 -22.85
C LEU A 447 -10.85 -8.16 -24.15
N SER A 448 -11.95 -8.24 -24.93
CA SER A 448 -12.15 -7.42 -26.13
C SER A 448 -12.22 -5.93 -25.78
N GLN A 449 -12.90 -5.58 -24.70
CA GLN A 449 -12.97 -4.21 -24.19
C GLN A 449 -11.59 -3.71 -23.72
N TYR A 450 -10.77 -4.58 -23.12
CA TYR A 450 -9.40 -4.22 -22.73
C TYR A 450 -8.53 -3.93 -23.95
N ALA A 451 -8.64 -4.76 -24.99
CA ALA A 451 -7.95 -4.53 -26.27
C ALA A 451 -8.37 -3.19 -26.90
N LYS A 452 -9.64 -2.81 -26.78
CA LYS A 452 -10.10 -1.48 -27.23
C LYS A 452 -9.44 -0.37 -26.40
N TRP A 453 -9.47 -0.47 -25.07
CA TRP A 453 -8.89 0.54 -24.18
C TRP A 453 -7.38 0.70 -24.38
N LEU A 454 -6.62 -0.37 -24.59
CA LEU A 454 -5.20 -0.29 -24.94
C LEU A 454 -4.91 0.61 -26.16
N ASN A 455 -5.85 0.67 -27.10
CA ASN A 455 -5.70 1.46 -28.33
C ASN A 455 -6.28 2.88 -28.21
N THR A 456 -7.21 3.12 -27.28
CA THR A 456 -7.97 4.37 -27.21
C THR A 456 -7.75 5.17 -25.94
N ARG A 457 -7.14 4.60 -24.91
CA ARG A 457 -6.89 5.23 -23.61
C ARG A 457 -5.40 5.38 -23.35
N LYS A 458 -5.05 6.26 -22.41
CA LYS A 458 -3.66 6.52 -22.01
C LYS A 458 -3.12 5.52 -21.00
N PHE A 459 -3.94 4.69 -20.39
CA PHE A 459 -3.53 3.62 -19.46
C PHE A 459 -3.73 2.23 -20.08
N ALA A 460 -3.11 1.22 -19.49
CA ALA A 460 -3.26 -0.17 -19.88
C ALA A 460 -4.05 -0.98 -18.83
N PRO A 461 -5.18 -1.61 -19.20
CA PRO A 461 -5.80 -2.62 -18.35
C PRO A 461 -4.88 -3.84 -18.19
N ASN A 462 -4.69 -4.29 -16.95
CA ASN A 462 -3.80 -5.40 -16.65
C ASN A 462 -4.50 -6.76 -16.80
N PHE A 463 -3.83 -7.72 -17.43
CA PHE A 463 -4.24 -9.13 -17.43
C PHE A 463 -3.91 -9.73 -16.06
N THR A 464 -4.68 -9.36 -15.05
CA THR A 464 -4.47 -9.80 -13.67
C THR A 464 -4.89 -11.27 -13.53
N LEU A 465 -3.94 -12.09 -13.08
CA LEU A 465 -4.14 -13.50 -12.81
C LEU A 465 -4.83 -13.67 -11.46
N MET A 466 -4.11 -13.21 -10.43
CA MET A 466 -4.43 -13.19 -9.01
C MET A 466 -3.84 -11.91 -8.44
N THR A 467 -4.49 -11.31 -7.46
CA THR A 467 -3.79 -10.34 -6.62
C THR A 467 -3.07 -11.05 -5.46
N ALA A 468 -2.04 -10.43 -4.91
CA ALA A 468 -1.32 -10.97 -3.75
C ALA A 468 -1.95 -10.53 -2.41
N ASP A 469 -2.94 -9.65 -2.46
CA ASP A 469 -3.64 -9.06 -1.31
C ASP A 469 -5.00 -9.71 -1.03
N LYS A 470 -5.50 -10.55 -1.94
CA LYS A 470 -6.76 -11.25 -1.77
C LYS A 470 -6.58 -12.44 -0.85
N ASP A 471 -7.50 -12.56 0.10
CA ASP A 471 -7.79 -13.81 0.78
C ASP A 471 -7.93 -14.93 -0.25
N ASP A 472 -7.41 -16.08 0.11
CA ASP A 472 -7.17 -17.21 -0.79
C ASP A 472 -8.30 -17.50 -1.78
N PRO A 473 -8.14 -17.18 -3.08
CA PRO A 473 -9.24 -17.29 -4.05
C PRO A 473 -9.41 -18.72 -4.57
N ARG A 474 -8.73 -19.73 -4.00
CA ARG A 474 -8.72 -21.12 -4.50
C ARG A 474 -10.10 -21.76 -4.60
N PHE A 475 -11.08 -21.26 -3.84
CA PHE A 475 -12.48 -21.72 -3.88
C PHE A 475 -13.41 -20.84 -4.73
N ASP A 476 -12.91 -19.72 -5.24
CA ASP A 476 -13.69 -18.86 -6.12
C ASP A 476 -13.85 -19.48 -7.49
N LYS A 477 -15.04 -19.31 -8.09
CA LYS A 477 -15.40 -19.92 -9.38
C LYS A 477 -14.40 -19.60 -10.50
N PHE A 478 -13.77 -18.42 -10.44
CA PHE A 478 -12.78 -17.97 -11.41
C PHE A 478 -11.40 -18.61 -11.25
N TYR A 479 -11.15 -19.32 -10.14
CA TYR A 479 -9.96 -20.14 -9.86
C TYR A 479 -10.15 -21.63 -10.08
N LEU A 480 -11.37 -22.13 -10.20
CA LEU A 480 -11.60 -23.58 -10.32
C LEU A 480 -11.30 -24.13 -11.72
N LYS A 481 -11.13 -23.27 -12.73
CA LYS A 481 -10.86 -23.69 -14.11
C LYS A 481 -10.06 -22.67 -14.90
N GLY A 482 -9.09 -23.16 -15.67
CA GLY A 482 -8.38 -22.38 -16.68
C GLY A 482 -7.14 -21.63 -16.18
N ASN A 483 -6.65 -21.91 -14.97
CA ASN A 483 -5.49 -21.23 -14.39
C ASN A 483 -4.22 -21.39 -15.23
N GLU A 484 -4.00 -22.56 -15.82
CA GLU A 484 -2.86 -22.82 -16.71
C GLU A 484 -2.95 -21.97 -17.98
N THR A 485 -4.17 -21.81 -18.52
CA THR A 485 -4.42 -20.90 -19.64
C THR A 485 -4.22 -19.44 -19.21
N ARG A 486 -4.70 -19.05 -18.03
CA ARG A 486 -4.51 -17.70 -17.47
C ARG A 486 -3.03 -17.37 -17.33
N TYR A 487 -2.25 -18.30 -16.80
CA TYR A 487 -0.82 -18.18 -16.62
C TYR A 487 -0.08 -18.09 -17.95
N PHE A 488 -0.39 -18.99 -18.88
CA PHE A 488 0.18 -18.95 -20.23
C PHE A 488 -0.12 -17.61 -20.92
N LEU A 489 -1.36 -17.14 -20.87
CA LEU A 489 -1.75 -15.87 -21.47
C LEU A 489 -1.06 -14.68 -20.78
N GLY A 490 -0.98 -14.66 -19.45
CA GLY A 490 -0.28 -13.61 -18.71
C GLY A 490 1.22 -13.52 -19.03
N LEU A 491 1.87 -14.65 -19.31
CA LEU A 491 3.28 -14.67 -19.69
C LEU A 491 3.53 -14.29 -21.15
N PHE A 492 2.62 -14.65 -22.06
CA PHE A 492 2.89 -14.65 -23.50
C PHE A 492 2.04 -13.68 -24.34
N ILE A 493 0.96 -13.10 -23.81
CA ILE A 493 0.26 -12.03 -24.53
C ILE A 493 1.07 -10.74 -24.40
N ALA A 494 1.89 -10.45 -25.40
CA ALA A 494 2.80 -9.31 -25.41
C ALA A 494 2.11 -7.92 -25.44
N ASP A 495 0.81 -7.87 -25.75
CA ASP A 495 0.07 -6.61 -25.89
C ASP A 495 -0.47 -6.08 -24.55
N PHE A 496 -0.66 -6.94 -23.53
CA PHE A 496 -1.15 -6.54 -22.22
C PHE A 496 -0.02 -6.59 -21.18
N PRO A 497 -0.01 -5.67 -20.20
CA PRO A 497 0.71 -5.94 -18.97
C PRO A 497 -0.02 -7.04 -18.19
N SER A 498 0.69 -7.76 -17.33
CA SER A 498 0.10 -8.79 -16.46
C SER A 498 0.48 -8.60 -15.00
N TYR A 499 -0.28 -9.22 -14.11
CA TYR A 499 -0.06 -9.18 -12.67
C TYR A 499 -0.36 -10.56 -12.09
N MET A 500 0.57 -11.08 -11.30
CA MET A 500 0.45 -12.37 -10.66
C MET A 500 0.79 -12.25 -9.18
N GLY A 501 -0.12 -12.65 -8.29
CA GLY A 501 0.22 -12.86 -6.89
C GLY A 501 1.21 -14.02 -6.73
N MET A 502 2.20 -13.84 -5.86
CA MET A 502 3.23 -14.83 -5.56
C MET A 502 2.64 -16.21 -5.24
N GLY A 503 3.30 -17.23 -5.77
CA GLY A 503 2.98 -18.62 -5.53
C GLY A 503 1.78 -19.14 -6.32
N PHE A 504 1.21 -18.36 -7.24
CA PHE A 504 0.16 -18.82 -8.16
C PHE A 504 0.52 -20.14 -8.84
N GLU A 505 1.78 -20.28 -9.26
CA GLU A 505 2.37 -21.46 -9.88
C GLU A 505 2.43 -22.70 -8.97
N CYS A 506 2.22 -22.52 -7.66
CA CYS A 506 2.20 -23.57 -6.65
C CYS A 506 0.81 -23.79 -6.02
N ARG A 507 -0.23 -23.06 -6.46
CA ARG A 507 -1.56 -23.14 -5.86
C ARG A 507 -2.42 -24.20 -6.57
N ASP A 508 -2.87 -25.17 -5.80
CA ASP A 508 -3.89 -26.13 -6.23
C ASP A 508 -5.31 -25.55 -6.07
N PRO A 509 -6.27 -25.87 -6.96
CA PRO A 509 -7.65 -25.45 -6.79
C PRO A 509 -8.28 -26.15 -5.58
N HIS A 510 -9.07 -25.41 -4.79
CA HIS A 510 -9.74 -25.94 -3.60
C HIS A 510 -11.26 -25.71 -3.73
N PRO A 511 -12.08 -26.71 -4.09
CA PRO A 511 -13.50 -26.49 -4.42
C PRO A 511 -14.41 -25.96 -3.29
N GLN A 512 -13.91 -25.92 -2.05
CA GLN A 512 -14.61 -25.44 -0.85
C GLN A 512 -13.65 -24.61 -0.02
N ALA A 513 -14.06 -23.54 0.64
CA ALA A 513 -13.16 -22.84 1.57
C ALA A 513 -12.77 -23.77 2.73
N ALA A 514 -11.51 -23.74 3.19
CA ALA A 514 -11.18 -24.30 4.49
C ALA A 514 -11.92 -23.52 5.60
N PRO A 515 -12.13 -24.11 6.80
CA PRO A 515 -12.91 -23.48 7.87
C PRO A 515 -12.43 -22.08 8.30
N ASN A 516 -11.15 -21.76 8.07
CA ASN A 516 -10.52 -20.48 8.37
C ASN A 516 -10.28 -19.59 7.12
N GLU A 517 -10.71 -20.02 5.93
CA GLU A 517 -10.46 -19.32 4.65
C GLU A 517 -11.65 -18.45 4.19
N HIS A 518 -12.66 -18.24 5.05
CA HIS A 518 -13.72 -17.28 4.78
C HIS A 518 -13.21 -15.85 5.02
N TYR A 519 -12.77 -15.20 3.93
CA TYR A 519 -12.41 -13.79 3.80
C TYR A 519 -12.11 -13.05 5.10
N SER A 520 -10.84 -13.10 5.53
CA SER A 520 -10.34 -12.20 6.55
C SER A 520 -9.31 -11.27 5.92
N LYS A 521 -9.78 -10.19 5.28
CA LYS A 521 -8.97 -9.05 4.78
C LYS A 521 -7.98 -8.44 5.79
N LEU A 522 -7.98 -8.94 7.02
CA LEU A 522 -7.20 -8.51 8.17
C LEU A 522 -5.95 -9.38 8.41
N TYR A 523 -5.86 -10.59 7.85
CA TYR A 523 -4.83 -11.58 8.23
C TYR A 523 -4.04 -12.17 7.04
N VAL A 524 -3.63 -11.33 6.09
CA VAL A 524 -2.70 -11.74 5.02
C VAL A 524 -1.24 -11.69 5.50
#